data_AF-A0A846Q5A9-F1
#
_entry.id   AF-A0A846Q5A9-F1
#
_cell.length_a   1.000
_cell.length_b   1.000
_cell.length_c   1.000
_cell.angle_alpha   90.00
_cell.angle_beta   90.00
_cell.angle_gamma   90.00
#
_symmetry.space_group_name_H-M   'P 1'
#
loop_
_entity.id
_entity.type
_entity.pdbx_description
1 polymer ?
#
loop_
_entity_poly.entity_id
_entity_poly.type
_entity_poly.pdbx_seq_one_letter_code
_entity_poly.pdbx_strand_id
1 'polypeptide(L)'
;PCANYGRLLMCPPHSMDADETRKLLKNYRYALLLRNEAEAEEIVGFEVYEKKPYRAKYSVPLHEVINQLEAEAFYMGYYYALGLKSGPCLLCAKEVYENKGEWPKSLPCIAIKSGVCKHPLKARPCLEAVGIDVYATANNAGWPIYVVGIRSDPKQIPCVGFHGLLLTC
;
A
#
# COMPACT_ATOMS: atom_id res chain seq x y z
N PRO A 1 7.77 12.32 12.11
CA PRO A 1 6.54 11.48 12.18
C PRO A 1 5.92 11.33 10.79
N CYS A 2 5.19 10.23 10.51
CA CYS A 2 4.54 10.01 9.20
C CYS A 2 3.43 11.06 8.93
N ALA A 3 3.39 11.63 7.73
CA ALA A 3 2.44 12.68 7.34
C ALA A 3 0.97 12.22 7.26
N ASN A 4 0.71 10.89 7.31
CA ASN A 4 -0.63 10.29 7.25
C ASN A 4 -1.10 9.72 8.60
N TYR A 5 -0.27 9.78 9.65
CA TYR A 5 -0.64 9.27 10.97
C TYR A 5 -1.92 9.96 11.47
N GLY A 6 -2.91 9.17 11.89
CA GLY A 6 -4.22 9.65 12.37
C GLY A 6 -5.12 10.30 11.30
N ARG A 7 -4.73 10.28 10.02
CA ARG A 7 -5.46 10.97 8.94
C ARG A 7 -6.28 10.05 8.04
N LEU A 8 -5.94 8.76 8.00
CA LEU A 8 -6.58 7.78 7.14
C LEU A 8 -6.99 6.57 7.98
N LEU A 9 -8.19 6.04 7.74
CA LEU A 9 -8.74 4.91 8.50
C LEU A 9 -7.85 3.66 8.43
N MET A 10 -7.13 3.47 7.33
CA MET A 10 -6.26 2.31 7.09
C MET A 10 -4.79 2.56 7.49
N CYS A 11 -4.54 3.55 8.35
CA CYS A 11 -3.22 3.90 8.87
C CYS A 11 -3.25 3.99 10.40
N PRO A 12 -2.10 3.90 11.09
CA PRO A 12 -2.06 4.07 12.54
C PRO A 12 -2.59 5.45 12.97
N PRO A 13 -3.27 5.53 14.12
CA PRO A 13 -3.51 4.46 15.09
C PRO A 13 -4.79 3.64 14.81
N HIS A 14 -5.40 3.78 13.62
CA HIS A 14 -6.68 3.14 13.30
C HIS A 14 -6.54 1.74 12.69
N SER A 15 -5.39 1.44 12.07
CA SER A 15 -5.04 0.08 11.65
C SER A 15 -4.53 -0.75 12.84
N MET A 16 -4.52 -2.07 12.67
CA MET A 16 -3.94 -3.01 13.64
C MET A 16 -2.50 -2.64 13.98
N ASP A 17 -2.12 -2.85 15.23
CA ASP A 17 -0.72 -2.74 15.64
C ASP A 17 0.11 -3.98 15.25
N ALA A 18 1.40 -3.95 15.56
CA ALA A 18 2.33 -5.02 15.21
C ALA A 18 2.05 -6.34 15.98
N ASP A 19 1.55 -6.27 17.22
CA ASP A 19 1.27 -7.45 18.03
C ASP A 19 -0.03 -8.13 17.63
N GLU A 20 -1.07 -7.34 17.33
CA GLU A 20 -2.31 -7.80 16.71
C GLU A 20 -2.03 -8.47 15.37
N THR A 21 -1.21 -7.82 14.53
CA THR A 21 -0.83 -8.35 13.22
C THR A 21 -0.05 -9.65 13.36
N ARG A 22 0.91 -9.73 14.30
CA ARG A 22 1.66 -10.98 14.57
C ARG A 22 0.74 -12.14 14.96
N LYS A 23 -0.33 -11.88 15.72
CA LYS A 23 -1.32 -12.91 16.08
C LYS A 23 -2.13 -13.33 14.84
N LEU A 24 -2.61 -12.36 14.06
CA LEU A 24 -3.37 -12.61 12.83
C LEU A 24 -2.58 -13.46 11.83
N LEU A 25 -1.30 -13.15 11.62
CA LEU A 25 -0.44 -13.85 10.66
C LEU A 25 -0.29 -15.36 10.95
N LYS A 26 -0.51 -15.81 12.20
CA LYS A 26 -0.45 -17.25 12.54
C LYS A 26 -1.57 -18.09 11.93
N ASN A 27 -2.64 -17.44 11.45
CA ASN A 27 -3.78 -18.11 10.82
C ASN A 27 -3.57 -18.37 9.32
N TYR A 28 -2.44 -17.93 8.76
CA TYR A 28 -2.13 -18.03 7.34
C TYR A 28 -0.97 -18.99 7.11
N ARG A 29 -1.05 -19.76 6.03
CA ARG A 29 -0.02 -20.74 5.66
C ARG A 29 0.79 -20.29 4.46
N TYR A 30 0.15 -19.60 3.52
CA TYR A 30 0.77 -19.16 2.27
C TYR A 30 0.72 -17.65 2.16
N ALA A 31 1.72 -17.10 1.49
CA ALA A 31 1.81 -15.70 1.15
C ALA A 31 2.26 -15.55 -0.30
N LEU A 32 1.55 -14.72 -1.06
CA LEU A 32 1.96 -14.26 -2.37
C LEU A 32 2.45 -12.82 -2.21
N LEU A 33 3.76 -12.61 -2.40
CA LEU A 33 4.36 -11.29 -2.44
C LEU A 33 4.24 -10.74 -3.86
N LEU A 34 3.80 -9.49 -3.98
CA LEU A 34 3.68 -8.77 -5.24
C LEU A 34 4.64 -7.59 -5.25
N ARG A 35 5.23 -7.29 -6.41
CA ARG A 35 6.00 -6.07 -6.65
C ARG A 35 5.51 -5.41 -7.92
N ASN A 36 5.08 -4.16 -7.81
CA ASN A 36 4.90 -3.29 -8.96
C ASN A 36 6.18 -2.47 -9.13
N GLU A 37 6.97 -2.83 -10.14
CA GLU A 37 8.27 -2.22 -10.43
C GLU A 37 8.10 -0.82 -11.01
N ALA A 38 9.04 0.05 -10.67
CA ALA A 38 9.08 1.42 -11.15
C ALA A 38 10.51 1.83 -11.46
N GLU A 39 10.65 2.72 -12.42
CA GLU A 39 11.92 3.38 -12.73
C GLU A 39 12.25 4.39 -11.62
N ALA A 40 13.52 4.47 -11.24
CA ALA A 40 13.95 5.32 -10.13
C ALA A 40 13.62 6.81 -10.40
N GLU A 41 13.79 7.26 -11.64
CA GLU A 41 13.49 8.63 -12.09
C GLU A 41 12.00 9.00 -11.93
N GLU A 42 11.10 8.02 -11.89
CA GLU A 42 9.66 8.25 -11.75
C GLU A 42 9.19 8.31 -10.29
N ILE A 43 10.04 7.93 -9.34
CA ILE A 43 9.74 7.85 -7.90
C ILE A 43 10.61 8.78 -7.06
N VAL A 44 11.84 9.06 -7.53
CA VAL A 44 12.87 9.79 -6.80
C VAL A 44 12.92 11.25 -7.23
N GLY A 45 13.12 12.15 -6.28
CA GLY A 45 13.33 13.58 -6.52
C GLY A 45 12.22 14.46 -5.94
N PHE A 46 12.56 15.74 -5.72
CA PHE A 46 11.67 16.69 -5.06
C PHE A 46 10.37 16.92 -5.84
N GLU A 47 10.46 17.16 -7.15
CA GLU A 47 9.27 17.40 -7.99
C GLU A 47 8.34 16.19 -8.05
N VAL A 48 8.91 14.98 -8.16
CA VAL A 48 8.17 13.73 -8.13
C VAL A 48 7.44 13.56 -6.79
N TYR A 49 8.12 13.86 -5.68
CA TYR A 49 7.52 13.81 -4.36
C TYR A 49 6.39 14.83 -4.15
N GLU A 50 6.51 16.02 -4.74
CA GLU A 50 5.50 17.08 -4.61
C GLU A 50 4.24 16.76 -5.43
N LYS A 51 4.41 16.41 -6.70
CA LYS A 51 3.30 16.12 -7.64
C LYS A 51 2.71 14.73 -7.43
N LYS A 52 3.49 13.79 -6.89
CA LYS A 52 3.13 12.39 -6.62
C LYS A 52 2.51 11.65 -7.82
N PRO A 53 3.03 11.81 -9.06
CA PRO A 53 2.45 11.17 -10.25
C PRO A 53 2.49 9.64 -10.14
N TYR A 54 3.49 9.11 -9.42
CA TYR A 54 3.66 7.68 -9.15
C TYR A 54 2.47 7.01 -8.44
N ARG A 55 1.63 7.77 -7.73
CA ARG A 55 0.47 7.21 -7.03
C ARG A 55 -0.55 6.61 -7.99
N ALA A 56 -0.86 7.34 -9.05
CA ALA A 56 -1.79 6.88 -10.08
C ALA A 56 -1.17 5.76 -10.93
N LYS A 57 0.14 5.85 -11.21
CA LYS A 57 0.84 4.89 -12.08
C LYS A 57 1.21 3.57 -11.39
N TYR A 58 1.56 3.59 -10.10
CA TYR A 58 2.09 2.40 -9.41
C TYR A 58 1.31 1.98 -8.17
N SER A 59 1.02 2.93 -7.26
CA SER A 59 0.41 2.59 -5.97
C SER A 59 -1.06 2.19 -6.10
N VAL A 60 -1.83 2.89 -6.95
CA VAL A 60 -3.25 2.60 -7.21
C VAL A 60 -3.41 1.25 -7.93
N PRO A 61 -2.70 0.97 -9.04
CA PRO A 61 -2.81 -0.33 -9.72
C PRO A 61 -2.43 -1.50 -8.80
N LEU A 62 -1.37 -1.37 -7.99
CA LEU A 62 -1.03 -2.40 -7.01
C LEU A 62 -2.17 -2.66 -6.02
N HIS A 63 -2.81 -1.61 -5.51
CA HIS A 63 -3.96 -1.76 -4.61
C HIS A 63 -5.14 -2.44 -5.32
N GLU A 64 -5.41 -2.08 -6.58
CA GLU A 64 -6.46 -2.74 -7.37
C GLU A 64 -6.19 -4.21 -7.62
N VAL A 65 -4.95 -4.57 -8.01
CA VAL A 65 -4.53 -5.96 -8.19
C VAL A 65 -4.65 -6.75 -6.88
N ILE A 66 -4.24 -6.18 -5.73
CA ILE A 66 -4.40 -6.84 -4.43
C ILE A 66 -5.87 -7.11 -4.12
N ASN A 67 -6.77 -6.14 -4.34
CA ASN A 67 -8.21 -6.34 -4.12
C ASN A 67 -8.78 -7.42 -5.05
N GLN A 68 -8.35 -7.46 -6.31
CA GLN A 68 -8.78 -8.47 -7.27
C GLN A 68 -8.31 -9.86 -6.83
N LEU A 69 -7.02 -10.01 -6.51
CA LEU A 69 -6.46 -11.28 -6.07
C LEU A 69 -7.07 -11.78 -4.76
N GLU A 70 -7.36 -10.88 -3.81
CA GLU A 70 -8.06 -11.23 -2.58
C GLU A 70 -9.47 -11.75 -2.87
N ALA A 71 -10.22 -11.10 -3.78
CA ALA A 71 -11.54 -11.56 -4.19
C ALA A 71 -11.48 -12.89 -4.95
N GLU A 72 -10.56 -13.06 -5.88
CA GLU A 72 -10.37 -14.32 -6.61
C GLU A 72 -9.98 -15.46 -5.68
N ALA A 73 -9.05 -15.23 -4.75
CA ALA A 73 -8.68 -16.23 -3.73
C ALA A 73 -9.91 -16.64 -2.90
N PHE A 74 -10.74 -15.68 -2.49
CA PHE A 74 -11.99 -15.98 -1.80
C PHE A 74 -12.92 -16.87 -2.64
N TYR A 75 -13.14 -16.54 -3.93
CA TYR A 75 -13.99 -17.33 -4.84
C TYR A 75 -13.41 -18.72 -5.16
N MET A 76 -12.10 -18.89 -5.08
CA MET A 76 -11.43 -20.19 -5.20
C MET A 76 -11.55 -21.07 -3.93
N GLY A 77 -12.19 -20.57 -2.87
CA GLY A 77 -12.40 -21.30 -1.62
C GLY A 77 -11.41 -20.97 -0.50
N TYR A 78 -10.45 -20.06 -0.73
CA TYR A 78 -9.59 -19.52 0.33
C TYR A 78 -10.37 -18.47 1.14
N TYR A 79 -11.38 -18.92 1.89
CA TYR A 79 -12.37 -18.07 2.57
C TYR A 79 -11.76 -17.05 3.55
N TYR A 80 -10.54 -17.29 4.01
CA TYR A 80 -9.81 -16.43 4.94
C TYR A 80 -8.74 -15.57 4.26
N ALA A 81 -8.81 -15.33 2.95
CA ALA A 81 -7.86 -14.50 2.22
C ALA A 81 -7.76 -13.05 2.77
N LEU A 82 -6.55 -12.50 2.81
CA LEU A 82 -6.29 -11.12 3.23
C LEU A 82 -5.27 -10.44 2.32
N GLY A 83 -5.68 -9.32 1.71
CA GLY A 83 -4.85 -8.44 0.91
C GLY A 83 -4.28 -7.26 1.68
N LEU A 84 -2.97 -7.04 1.57
CA LEU A 84 -2.25 -5.87 2.06
C LEU A 84 -1.52 -5.21 0.88
N LYS A 85 -1.41 -3.88 0.89
CA LYS A 85 -0.87 -3.11 -0.25
C LYS A 85 0.23 -2.14 0.19
N SER A 86 0.86 -1.38 -0.71
CA SER A 86 1.87 -0.38 -0.30
C SER A 86 1.28 1.00 0.03
N GLY A 87 1.82 1.67 1.05
CA GLY A 87 1.58 3.09 1.34
C GLY A 87 0.18 3.46 1.88
N PRO A 88 -0.20 4.74 1.94
CA PRO A 88 -1.52 5.16 2.48
C PRO A 88 -2.69 4.75 1.57
N CYS A 89 -3.90 4.55 2.09
CA CYS A 89 -5.10 4.31 1.26
C CYS A 89 -5.32 5.48 0.27
N LEU A 90 -5.49 5.17 -1.02
CA LEU A 90 -5.58 6.16 -2.09
C LEU A 90 -6.95 6.20 -2.79
N LEU A 91 -7.94 5.41 -2.37
CA LEU A 91 -9.18 5.20 -3.12
C LEU A 91 -9.97 6.49 -3.36
N CYS A 92 -10.23 7.30 -2.33
CA CYS A 92 -10.93 8.56 -2.51
C CYS A 92 -10.10 9.58 -3.31
N ALA A 93 -8.77 9.54 -3.19
CA ALA A 93 -7.89 10.42 -3.96
C ALA A 93 -7.82 10.02 -5.44
N LYS A 94 -7.91 8.72 -5.73
CA LYS A 94 -8.06 8.17 -7.07
C LYS A 94 -9.33 8.70 -7.73
N GLU A 95 -10.47 8.65 -7.05
CA GLU A 95 -11.72 9.21 -7.61
C GLU A 95 -11.56 10.71 -7.96
N VAL A 96 -10.93 11.50 -7.09
CA VAL A 96 -10.68 12.92 -7.39
C VAL A 96 -9.77 13.07 -8.61
N TYR A 97 -8.70 12.27 -8.69
CA TYR A 97 -7.78 12.27 -9.82
C TYR A 97 -8.48 11.89 -11.13
N GLU A 98 -9.31 10.84 -11.14
CA GLU A 98 -10.06 10.40 -12.33
C GLU A 98 -11.06 11.46 -12.81
N ASN A 99 -11.65 12.23 -11.90
CA ASN A 99 -12.61 13.27 -12.24
C ASN A 99 -11.98 14.62 -12.63
N LYS A 100 -10.78 14.94 -12.11
CA LYS A 100 -10.16 16.27 -12.27
C LYS A 100 -8.83 16.26 -13.04
N GLY A 101 -8.27 15.09 -13.33
CA GLY A 101 -6.95 14.94 -13.96
C GLY A 101 -5.76 15.27 -13.04
N GLU A 102 -5.99 15.65 -11.78
CA GLU A 102 -4.95 16.10 -10.86
C GLU A 102 -5.07 15.43 -9.49
N TRP A 103 -3.93 15.04 -8.91
CA TRP A 103 -3.90 14.40 -7.61
C TRP A 103 -4.19 15.43 -6.50
N PRO A 104 -5.11 15.18 -5.56
CA PRO A 104 -5.39 16.13 -4.50
C PRO A 104 -4.19 16.30 -3.57
N LYS A 105 -3.75 17.55 -3.36
CA LYS A 105 -2.66 17.89 -2.42
C LYS A 105 -2.97 17.41 -0.99
N SER A 106 -4.24 17.54 -0.58
CA SER A 106 -4.76 17.03 0.68
C SER A 106 -6.20 16.57 0.45
N LEU A 107 -6.54 15.40 0.97
CA LEU A 107 -7.90 14.87 0.96
C LEU A 107 -8.16 14.17 2.30
N PRO A 108 -9.04 14.72 3.16
CA PRO A 108 -9.36 14.06 4.43
C PRO A 108 -10.11 12.75 4.19
N CYS A 109 -9.81 11.72 4.98
CA CYS A 109 -10.60 10.51 4.98
C CYS A 109 -11.90 10.75 5.77
N ILE A 110 -13.05 10.76 5.08
CA ILE A 110 -14.35 11.02 5.71
C ILE A 110 -14.66 10.04 6.84
N ALA A 111 -14.19 8.79 6.71
CA ALA A 111 -14.40 7.72 7.68
C ALA A 111 -13.76 8.00 9.04
N ILE A 112 -12.75 8.89 9.13
CA ILE A 112 -12.19 9.31 10.41
C ILE A 112 -13.21 10.06 11.25
N LYS A 113 -14.08 10.85 10.62
CA LYS A 113 -15.14 11.60 11.32
C LYS A 113 -16.45 10.82 11.39
N SER A 114 -16.83 10.15 10.30
CA SER A 114 -18.12 9.47 10.20
C SER A 114 -18.12 8.05 10.74
N GLY A 115 -16.97 7.40 10.90
CA GLY A 115 -16.85 5.97 11.14
C GLY A 115 -17.18 5.09 9.92
N VAL A 116 -17.57 5.68 8.79
CA VAL A 116 -18.06 4.94 7.62
C VAL A 116 -17.17 5.22 6.40
N CYS A 117 -16.54 4.17 5.89
CA CYS A 117 -15.75 4.23 4.66
C CYS A 117 -16.66 4.22 3.42
N LYS A 118 -16.35 5.05 2.41
CA LYS A 118 -17.00 5.01 1.09
C LYS A 118 -16.63 3.75 0.29
N HIS A 119 -15.51 3.11 0.63
CA HIS A 119 -14.96 1.95 -0.08
C HIS A 119 -14.68 0.77 0.85
N PRO A 120 -15.65 0.33 1.68
CA PRO A 120 -15.39 -0.65 2.74
C PRO A 120 -14.89 -2.00 2.19
N LEU A 121 -15.35 -2.39 1.01
CA LEU A 121 -14.97 -3.66 0.37
C LEU A 121 -13.57 -3.65 -0.26
N LYS A 122 -12.98 -2.46 -0.49
CA LYS A 122 -11.68 -2.29 -1.17
C LYS A 122 -10.60 -1.69 -0.26
N ALA A 123 -10.99 -1.02 0.82
CA ALA A 123 -10.03 -0.35 1.69
C ALA A 123 -9.20 -1.42 2.43
N ARG A 124 -7.88 -1.35 2.25
CA ARG A 124 -6.91 -2.23 2.92
C ARG A 124 -5.79 -1.39 3.52
N PRO A 125 -5.27 -1.77 4.70
CA PRO A 125 -4.07 -1.17 5.23
C PRO A 125 -2.85 -1.56 4.39
N CYS A 126 -1.75 -0.84 4.60
CA CYS A 126 -0.48 -1.22 4.04
C CYS A 126 0.36 -2.07 4.97
N LEU A 127 1.33 -2.80 4.41
CA LEU A 127 2.26 -3.64 5.18
C LEU A 127 2.89 -2.85 6.33
N GLU A 128 3.37 -1.64 6.05
CA GLU A 128 4.05 -0.79 7.02
C GLU A 128 3.10 -0.25 8.09
N ALA A 129 1.82 -0.06 7.74
CA ALA A 129 0.79 0.40 8.68
C ALA A 129 0.40 -0.66 9.72
N VAL A 130 0.62 -1.94 9.40
CA VAL A 130 0.34 -3.08 10.29
C VAL A 130 1.61 -3.69 10.88
N GLY A 131 2.75 -2.99 10.76
CA GLY A 131 4.00 -3.41 11.38
C GLY A 131 4.75 -4.54 10.65
N ILE A 132 4.44 -4.82 9.38
CA ILE A 132 5.24 -5.73 8.56
C ILE A 132 6.46 -4.97 8.00
N ASP A 133 7.65 -5.54 8.22
CA ASP A 133 8.89 -5.05 7.66
C ASP A 133 9.00 -5.44 6.18
N VAL A 134 8.66 -4.50 5.30
CA VAL A 134 8.68 -4.70 3.84
C VAL A 134 10.09 -5.03 3.32
N TYR A 135 11.14 -4.46 3.93
CA TYR A 135 12.52 -4.72 3.50
C TYR A 135 12.93 -6.14 3.85
N ALA A 136 12.67 -6.58 5.08
CA ALA A 136 12.93 -7.96 5.47
C ALA A 136 12.09 -8.95 4.66
N THR A 137 10.81 -8.64 4.42
CA THR A 137 9.92 -9.49 3.60
C THR A 137 10.45 -9.64 2.17
N ALA A 138 10.83 -8.55 1.50
CA ALA A 138 11.37 -8.60 0.13
C ALA A 138 12.72 -9.35 0.08
N ASN A 139 13.63 -9.05 1.00
CA ASN A 139 14.93 -9.73 1.08
C ASN A 139 14.79 -11.24 1.30
N ASN A 140 13.89 -11.66 2.20
CA ASN A 140 13.62 -13.08 2.45
C ASN A 140 13.01 -13.79 1.22
N ALA A 141 12.33 -13.06 0.34
CA ALA A 141 11.84 -13.56 -0.95
C ALA A 141 12.92 -13.53 -2.06
N GLY A 142 14.15 -13.13 -1.75
CA GLY A 142 15.25 -13.02 -2.73
C GLY A 142 15.11 -11.81 -3.66
N TRP A 143 14.30 -10.82 -3.29
CA TRP A 143 14.08 -9.62 -4.11
C TRP A 143 14.99 -8.48 -3.65
N PRO A 144 15.76 -7.86 -4.56
CA PRO A 144 16.51 -6.66 -4.23
C PRO A 144 15.53 -5.53 -3.87
N ILE A 145 15.86 -4.78 -2.83
CA ILE A 145 15.09 -3.62 -2.37
C ILE A 145 16.04 -2.54 -1.87
N TYR A 146 15.77 -1.29 -2.22
CA TYR A 146 16.60 -0.14 -1.89
C TYR A 146 15.77 0.93 -1.18
N VAL A 147 16.42 1.64 -0.26
CA VAL A 147 15.79 2.77 0.43
C VAL A 147 15.67 3.94 -0.54
N VAL A 148 14.44 4.38 -0.77
CA VAL A 148 14.12 5.53 -1.61
C VAL A 148 13.60 6.68 -0.76
N GLY A 149 14.22 7.85 -0.89
CA GLY A 149 13.79 9.08 -0.25
C GLY A 149 13.89 10.28 -1.17
N ILE A 150 13.35 11.42 -0.72
CA ILE A 150 13.34 12.69 -1.49
C ILE A 150 14.75 13.18 -1.85
N ARG A 151 15.77 12.76 -1.11
CA ARG A 151 17.18 13.12 -1.30
C ARG A 151 18.01 12.03 -1.99
N SER A 152 17.39 10.91 -2.36
CA SER A 152 18.11 9.85 -3.08
C SER A 152 18.49 10.33 -4.48
N ASP A 153 19.60 9.84 -5.01
CA ASP A 153 19.98 10.02 -6.41
C ASP A 153 19.40 8.85 -7.21
N PRO A 154 18.49 9.07 -8.19
CA PRO A 154 17.90 7.99 -8.98
C PRO A 154 18.96 7.12 -9.66
N LYS A 155 20.09 7.71 -10.08
CA LYS A 155 21.18 6.97 -10.75
C LYS A 155 21.87 5.93 -9.85
N GLN A 156 21.69 6.05 -8.53
CA GLN A 156 22.26 5.16 -7.53
C GLN A 156 21.25 4.11 -7.05
N ILE A 157 20.04 4.08 -7.61
CA ILE A 157 18.96 3.18 -7.21
C ILE A 157 18.71 2.15 -8.33
N PRO A 158 19.24 0.92 -8.20
CA PRO A 158 19.13 -0.09 -9.26
C PRO A 158 17.71 -0.63 -9.46
N CYS A 159 16.86 -0.58 -8.44
CA CYS A 159 15.46 -0.97 -8.57
C CYS A 159 14.57 -0.27 -7.54
N VAL A 160 13.34 0.02 -7.93
CA VAL A 160 12.28 0.53 -7.05
C VAL A 160 11.02 -0.29 -7.27
N GLY A 161 10.26 -0.53 -6.21
CA GLY A 161 9.00 -1.23 -6.33
C GLY A 161 8.07 -1.01 -5.15
N PHE A 162 6.78 -1.00 -5.45
CA PHE A 162 5.72 -0.99 -4.45
C PHE A 162 5.33 -2.43 -4.16
N HIS A 163 5.28 -2.80 -2.88
CA HIS A 163 5.05 -4.18 -2.47
C HIS A 163 3.63 -4.39 -1.94
N GLY A 164 3.00 -5.48 -2.37
CA GLY A 164 1.73 -5.96 -1.87
C GLY A 164 1.87 -7.38 -1.36
N LEU A 165 0.96 -7.81 -0.49
CA LEU A 165 0.99 -9.15 0.09
C LEU A 165 -0.43 -9.70 0.11
N LEU A 166 -0.63 -10.86 -0.50
CA LEU A 166 -1.84 -11.65 -0.32
C LEU A 166 -1.52 -12.82 0.59
N LEU A 167 -2.32 -13.00 1.64
CA LEU A 167 -2.20 -14.10 2.59
C LEU A 167 -3.38 -15.05 2.42
N THR A 168 -3.11 -16.36 2.40
CA THR A 168 -4.14 -17.41 2.34
C THR A 168 -3.81 -18.56 3.30
N CYS A 169 -4.83 -19.34 3.68
CA CYS A 169 -4.73 -20.51 4.56
C CYS A 169 -4.93 -21.81 3.78
#